data_AF-A0A2G9T5T5-F1
#
_entry.id   AF-A0A2G9T5T5-F1
#
_cell.length_a   1.000
_cell.length_b   1.000
_cell.length_c   1.000
_cell.angle_alpha   90.00
_cell.angle_beta   90.00
_cell.angle_gamma   90.00
#
_symmetry.space_group_name_H-M   'P 1'
#
loop_
_entity.id
_entity.type
_entity.pdbx_description
1 polymer ?
#
loop_
_entity_poly.entity_id
_entity_poly.type
_entity_poly.pdbx_seq_one_letter_code
_entity_poly.pdbx_strand_id
1 'polypeptide(L)' 'ILRDNGLKRMPSLEMTDEHKMDVEIDLSGNQIQYIGDGRVRSVRARSLRLSNNRIKEIAGYAFTGSTFLKL' A
#
# COMPACT_ATOMS: atom_id res chain seq x y z
N ILE A 1 6.35 2.81 8.67
CA ILE A 1 6.92 1.50 8.27
C ILE A 1 6.19 0.42 9.07
N LEU A 2 5.59 -0.58 8.41
CA LEU A 2 4.81 -1.66 9.05
C LEU A 2 5.31 -3.05 8.62
N ARG A 3 6.60 -3.17 8.31
CA ARG A 3 7.27 -4.40 7.92
C ARG A 3 7.25 -5.47 9.02
N ASP A 4 7.18 -6.74 8.64
CA ASP A 4 7.30 -7.92 9.53
C ASP A 4 6.29 -7.96 10.70
N ASN A 5 5.05 -7.47 10.47
CA ASN A 5 4.02 -7.33 11.51
C ASN A 5 2.90 -8.38 11.43
N GLY A 6 3.05 -9.42 10.61
CA GLY A 6 2.06 -10.50 10.49
C GLY A 6 0.69 -10.05 9.97
N LEU A 7 0.59 -8.91 9.28
CA LEU A 7 -0.66 -8.41 8.73
C LEU A 7 -1.25 -9.40 7.73
N LYS A 8 -2.47 -9.88 7.99
CA LYS A 8 -3.17 -10.84 7.10
C LYS A 8 -3.96 -10.15 5.97
N ARG A 9 -4.25 -8.87 6.15
CA ARG A 9 -5.04 -8.03 5.23
C ARG A 9 -4.33 -6.70 5.03
N MET A 10 -4.52 -6.10 3.85
CA MET A 10 -3.99 -4.77 3.57
C MET A 10 -4.65 -3.73 4.50
N PRO A 11 -3.87 -2.91 5.23
CA PRO A 11 -4.42 -1.78 5.97
C PRO A 11 -5.02 -0.75 5.03
N SER A 12 -5.96 0.07 5.54
CA SER A 12 -6.43 1.24 4.79
C SER A 12 -5.37 2.32 4.83
N LEU A 13 -4.97 2.83 3.66
CA LEU A 13 -4.04 3.93 3.51
C LEU A 13 -4.73 5.06 2.76
N GLU A 14 -4.74 6.24 3.36
CA GLU A 14 -5.32 7.44 2.79
C GLU A 14 -4.48 8.65 3.18
N MET A 15 -4.28 9.58 2.24
CA MET A 15 -3.61 10.85 2.49
C MET A 15 -4.54 11.99 2.17
N THR A 16 -4.56 12.99 3.05
CA THR A 16 -5.18 14.28 2.78
C THR A 16 -4.21 15.17 1.99
N ASP A 17 -4.73 16.22 1.36
CA ASP A 17 -3.91 17.16 0.59
C ASP A 17 -2.82 17.83 1.44
N GLU A 18 -3.04 17.99 2.74
CA GLU A 18 -2.09 18.54 3.70
C GLU A 18 -0.86 17.64 3.93
N HIS A 19 -0.93 16.36 3.58
CA HIS A 19 0.11 15.36 3.85
C HIS A 19 0.75 14.77 2.58
N LYS A 20 0.54 15.37 1.40
CA LYS A 20 1.12 14.91 0.13
C LYS A 20 2.62 15.15 0.06
N MET A 21 3.38 14.30 0.74
CA MET A 21 4.83 14.24 0.68
C MET A 21 5.28 12.92 0.08
N ASP A 22 6.47 12.94 -0.52
CA ASP A 22 7.07 11.75 -1.12
C ASP A 22 7.56 10.78 -0.03
N VAL A 23 6.68 9.88 0.41
CA VAL A 23 6.98 8.90 1.48
C VAL A 23 7.36 7.52 0.92
N GLU A 24 8.09 6.74 1.71
CA GLU A 24 8.26 5.30 1.48
C GLU A 24 7.33 4.50 2.38
N ILE A 25 6.53 3.62 1.79
CA ILE A 25 5.62 2.74 2.51
C ILE A 25 6.15 1.32 2.40
N ASP A 26 6.64 0.79 3.52
CA ASP A 26 7.13 -0.58 3.60
C ASP A 26 6.16 -1.45 4.42
N LEU A 27 5.53 -2.40 3.71
CA LEU A 27 4.62 -3.43 4.21
C LEU A 27 5.19 -4.84 3.91
N SER A 28 6.48 -4.94 3.64
CA SER A 28 7.14 -6.21 3.33
C SER A 28 7.14 -7.17 4.52
N GLY A 29 7.26 -8.48 4.24
CA GLY A 29 7.38 -9.50 5.28
C GLY A 29 6.10 -9.74 6.09
N ASN A 30 4.95 -9.35 5.54
CA ASN A 30 3.65 -9.59 6.14
C ASN A 30 2.98 -10.85 5.55
N GLN A 31 1.71 -11.07 5.85
CA GLN A 31 0.93 -12.22 5.38
C GLN A 31 -0.28 -11.75 4.55
N ILE A 32 -0.16 -10.60 3.88
CA ILE A 32 -1.25 -9.99 3.12
C ILE A 32 -1.57 -10.89 1.94
N GLN A 33 -2.83 -11.32 1.85
CA GLN A 33 -3.30 -12.19 0.77
C GLN A 33 -4.14 -11.45 -0.28
N TYR A 34 -4.88 -10.43 0.14
CA TYR A 34 -5.86 -9.74 -0.70
C TYR A 34 -5.72 -8.23 -0.51
N ILE A 35 -5.68 -7.52 -1.64
CA ILE A 35 -5.75 -6.05 -1.68
C ILE A 35 -7.04 -5.68 -2.39
N GLY A 36 -8.08 -5.38 -1.62
CA GLY A 36 -9.39 -5.00 -2.16
C GLY A 36 -9.42 -3.56 -2.68
N ASP A 37 -10.51 -3.23 -3.39
CA ASP A 37 -10.72 -1.90 -3.96
C ASP A 37 -10.66 -0.80 -2.89
N GLY A 38 -9.99 0.29 -3.22
CA GLY A 38 -9.87 1.47 -2.37
C GLY A 38 -9.09 1.26 -1.07
N ARG A 39 -8.29 0.20 -0.95
CA ARG A 39 -7.43 0.02 0.23
C ARG A 39 -6.29 1.02 0.30
N VAL A 40 -5.85 1.53 -0.85
CA VAL A 40 -4.84 2.59 -0.95
C VAL A 40 -5.45 3.72 -1.78
N ARG A 41 -5.87 4.79 -1.11
CA ARG A 41 -6.60 5.91 -1.73
C ARG A 41 -5.82 7.20 -1.62
N SER A 42 -5.74 7.92 -2.74
CA SER A 42 -5.15 9.27 -2.76
C SER A 42 -3.71 9.33 -2.22
N VAL A 43 -3.00 8.20 -2.20
CA VAL A 43 -1.65 8.11 -1.64
C VAL A 43 -0.64 8.60 -2.66
N ARG A 44 0.20 9.56 -2.28
CA ARG A 44 1.41 9.91 -3.01
C ARG A 44 2.61 9.31 -2.29
N ALA A 45 3.36 8.43 -2.95
CA ALA A 45 4.53 7.79 -2.35
C ALA A 45 5.66 7.60 -3.38
N ARG A 46 6.90 7.58 -2.91
CA ARG A 46 8.06 7.14 -3.72
C ARG A 46 8.00 5.66 -3.99
N SER A 47 7.65 4.86 -3.00
CA SER A 47 7.53 3.42 -3.18
C SER A 47 6.53 2.81 -2.21
N LEU A 48 5.87 1.74 -2.66
CA LEU A 48 5.06 0.85 -1.85
C LEU A 48 5.66 -0.55 -1.95
N ARG A 49 6.35 -1.00 -0.90
CA ARG A 49 6.98 -2.32 -0.86
C ARG A 49 6.03 -3.33 -0.25
N LEU A 50 5.68 -4.33 -1.05
CA LEU A 50 4.80 -5.45 -0.68
C LEU A 50 5.51 -6.81 -0.78
N SER A 51 6.84 -6.82 -0.93
CA SER A 51 7.64 -8.05 -1.03
C SER A 51 7.46 -8.95 0.19
N ASN A 52 7.68 -10.26 0.02
CA ASN A 52 7.55 -11.25 1.11
C ASN A 52 6.16 -11.24 1.78
N ASN A 53 5.10 -10.99 0.99
CA ASN A 53 3.72 -11.24 1.37
C ASN A 53 3.20 -12.52 0.69
N ARG A 54 1.90 -12.80 0.83
CA ARG A 54 1.23 -13.96 0.23
C ARG A 54 0.12 -13.53 -0.73
N ILE A 55 0.37 -12.46 -1.50
CA ILE A 55 -0.64 -11.81 -2.33
C ILE A 55 -1.13 -12.80 -3.39
N LYS A 56 -2.43 -13.06 -3.38
CA LYS A 56 -3.14 -13.90 -4.35
C LYS A 56 -3.93 -13.04 -5.34
N GLU A 57 -4.45 -11.91 -4.86
CA GLU A 57 -5.33 -11.06 -5.65
C GLU A 57 -5.15 -9.59 -5.27
N ILE A 58 -5.15 -8.75 -6.30
CA ILE A 58 -5.20 -7.30 -6.21
C ILE A 58 -6.40 -6.87 -7.06
N ALA A 59 -7.36 -6.22 -6.43
CA ALA A 59 -8.54 -5.72 -7.11
C ALA A 59 -8.18 -4.55 -8.04
N GLY A 60 -8.94 -4.37 -9.13
CA GLY A 60 -8.62 -3.40 -10.19
C GLY A 60 -8.55 -1.95 -9.72
N TYR A 61 -9.29 -1.60 -8.65
CA TYR A 61 -9.31 -0.27 -8.05
C TYR A 61 -8.63 -0.24 -6.68
N ALA A 62 -7.72 -1.17 -6.40
CA ALA A 62 -6.96 -1.23 -5.14
C ALA A 62 -6.20 0.06 -4.80
N PHE A 63 -5.74 0.78 -5.83
CA PHE A 63 -4.87 1.95 -5.73
C PHE A 63 -5.51 3.26 -6.25
N THR A 64 -6.84 3.38 -6.18
CA THR A 64 -7.57 4.54 -6.72
C THR A 64 -7.00 5.88 -6.27
N GLY A 65 -6.73 6.77 -7.24
CA GLY A 65 -6.20 8.11 -6.98
C GLY A 65 -4.78 8.14 -6.41
N SER A 66 -4.10 6.99 -6.31
CA SER A 66 -2.75 6.90 -5.77
C SER A 66 -1.70 7.05 -6.87
N THR A 67 -0.59 7.71 -6.55
CA THR A 67 0.55 7.91 -7.45
C THR A 67 1.81 7.38 -6.78
N PHE A 68 2.50 6.47 -7.46
CA PHE A 68 3.79 5.93 -7.04
C PHE A 68 4.87 6.43 -8.00
N LEU A 69 5.83 7.20 -7.48
CA LEU A 69 6.91 7.71 -8.31
C LEU A 69 7.83 6.56 -8.71
N LYS A 70 8.05 6.40 -10.01
CA LYS A 70 9.06 5.46 -10.51
C LYS A 70 10.42 6.14 -10.37
N LEU A 71 11.32 5.54 -9.59
CA LEU A 71 12.75 5.86 -9.64
C LEU A 71 13.38 5.12 -10.83
#